data_AF-G5LQM4-F1
#
_entry.id   AF-G5LQM4-F1
#
_cell.length_a   1.000
_cell.length_b   1.000
_cell.length_c   1.000
_cell.angle_alpha   90.00
_cell.angle_beta   90.00
_cell.angle_gamma   90.00
#
_symmetry.space_group_name_H-M   'P 1'
#
loop_
_entity.id
_entity.type
_entity.pdbx_description
1 polymer ?
#
loop_
_entity_poly.entity_id
_entity_poly.type
_entity_poly.pdbx_seq_one_letter_code
_entity_poly.pdbx_strand_id
1 'polypeptide(L)' 'NDSWRVYYIGNRGADSLACPVIGHGVELGANVILLGDITIGNHVTIGAGSVVLDSIPDHALVVGEKARVKVST' A
#
# COMPACT_ATOMS: atom_id res chain seq x y z
N ASN A 1 3.52 -3.81 -24.82
CA ASN A 1 2.58 -2.79 -24.30
C ASN A 1 2.83 -2.68 -22.80
N ASP A 2 4.10 -2.49 -22.44
CA ASP A 2 4.61 -2.98 -21.16
C ASP A 2 4.87 -1.78 -20.25
N SER A 3 3.78 -1.28 -19.65
CA SER A 3 3.88 -0.29 -18.59
C SER A 3 4.33 -0.99 -17.31
N TRP A 4 5.64 -1.01 -17.06
CA TRP A 4 6.19 -1.41 -15.78
C TRP A 4 5.77 -0.37 -14.73
N ARG A 5 4.85 -0.74 -13.85
CA ARG A 5 4.46 0.11 -12.71
C ARG A 5 5.46 -0.15 -11.59
N VAL A 6 6.13 0.90 -11.15
CA VAL A 6 7.02 0.84 -9.98
C VAL A 6 6.18 0.99 -8.73
N TYR A 7 6.27 0.01 -7.83
CA TYR A 7 5.66 0.02 -6.50
C TYR A 7 6.67 -0.50 -5.48
N TYR A 8 6.61 0.02 -4.26
CA TYR A 8 7.51 -0.34 -3.16
C TYR A 8 6.77 -1.22 -2.16
N ILE A 9 7.33 -2.41 -1.87
CA ILE A 9 6.82 -3.38 -0.89
C ILE A 9 7.95 -3.66 0.09
N GLY A 10 7.75 -3.41 1.38
CA GLY A 10 8.80 -3.55 2.37
C GLY A 10 8.31 -3.77 3.80
N ASN A 11 9.20 -4.19 4.68
CA ASN A 11 8.92 -4.35 6.12
C ASN A 11 9.08 -3.02 6.88
N ARG A 12 8.66 -2.98 8.16
CA ARG A 12 8.78 -1.79 9.03
C ARG A 12 9.98 -1.78 9.97
N GLY A 13 10.83 -2.79 9.98
CA GLY A 13 11.92 -2.86 10.95
C GLY A 13 12.83 -4.07 10.78
N ALA A 14 13.97 -4.04 11.48
CA ALA A 14 15.01 -5.07 11.40
C ALA A 14 14.61 -6.43 12.01
N ASP A 15 13.65 -6.42 12.93
CA ASP A 15 13.31 -7.60 13.75
C ASP A 15 12.19 -8.46 13.18
N SER A 16 11.58 -8.06 12.06
CA SER A 16 10.46 -8.78 11.43
C SER A 16 10.63 -8.86 9.92
N LEU A 17 10.55 -10.09 9.39
CA LEU A 17 10.49 -10.36 7.95
C LEU A 17 9.07 -10.18 7.39
N ALA A 18 8.11 -9.75 8.21
CA ALA A 18 6.74 -9.59 7.79
C ALA A 18 6.64 -8.50 6.71
N CYS A 19 6.08 -8.91 5.58
CA CYS A 19 5.88 -8.10 4.40
C CYS A 19 4.40 -8.06 4.04
N PRO A 20 3.98 -7.07 3.25
CA PRO A 20 2.59 -6.99 2.79
C PRO A 20 2.17 -8.24 2.01
N VAL A 21 0.99 -8.76 2.35
CA VAL A 21 0.33 -9.84 1.61
C VAL A 21 -0.72 -9.24 0.69
N ILE A 22 -0.69 -9.59 -0.60
CA ILE A 22 -1.58 -9.03 -1.62
C ILE A 22 -2.55 -10.11 -2.11
N GLY A 23 -3.85 -9.83 -2.03
CA GLY A 23 -4.92 -10.68 -2.52
C GLY A 23 -5.04 -10.71 -4.05
N HIS A 24 -6.07 -11.38 -4.55
CA HIS A 24 -6.30 -11.55 -5.98
C HIS A 24 -6.99 -10.33 -6.60
N GLY A 25 -6.63 -10.00 -7.85
CA GLY A 25 -7.28 -8.93 -8.61
C GLY A 25 -7.01 -7.52 -8.08
N VAL A 26 -5.87 -7.32 -7.39
CA VAL A 26 -5.48 -6.01 -6.87
C VAL A 26 -4.88 -5.15 -7.97
N GLU A 27 -5.34 -3.90 -8.07
CA GLU A 27 -4.78 -2.89 -8.96
C GLU A 27 -3.95 -1.89 -8.17
N LEU A 28 -2.65 -1.82 -8.47
CA LEU A 28 -1.73 -0.85 -7.88
C LEU A 28 -1.43 0.26 -8.89
N GLY A 29 -1.76 1.49 -8.51
CA GLY A 29 -1.33 2.70 -9.20
C GLY A 29 0.19 2.88 -9.18
N ALA A 30 0.70 3.79 -10.01
CA ALA A 30 2.13 4.09 -10.03
C ALA A 30 2.59 4.68 -8.68
N ASN A 31 3.80 4.30 -8.24
CA ASN A 31 4.44 4.82 -7.04
C ASN A 31 3.63 4.59 -5.74
N VAL A 32 3.02 3.40 -5.61
CA VAL A 32 2.40 2.96 -4.35
C VAL A 32 3.46 2.43 -3.39
N ILE A 33 3.30 2.74 -2.10
CA ILE A 33 4.13 2.24 -1.00
C ILE A 33 3.25 1.38 -0.08
N LEU A 34 3.54 0.08 0.00
CA LEU A 34 2.95 -0.85 0.95
C LEU A 34 4.01 -1.22 1.98
N LEU A 35 3.75 -0.96 3.26
CA LEU A 35 4.77 -1.12 4.29
C LEU A 35 4.25 -1.89 5.50
N GLY A 36 4.99 -2.92 5.92
CA GLY A 36 4.74 -3.68 7.16
C GLY A 36 3.92 -4.95 6.98
N ASP A 37 3.55 -5.56 8.11
CA ASP A 37 2.69 -6.75 8.18
C ASP A 37 1.22 -6.36 7.95
N ILE A 38 0.87 -6.15 6.69
CA ILE A 38 -0.48 -5.75 6.28
C ILE A 38 -1.02 -6.69 5.22
N THR A 39 -2.33 -6.89 5.22
CA THR A 39 -3.03 -7.66 4.20
C THR A 39 -3.86 -6.75 3.32
N ILE A 40 -3.70 -6.86 2.00
CA ILE A 40 -4.58 -6.26 1.00
C ILE A 40 -5.56 -7.33 0.56
N GLY A 41 -6.86 -7.08 0.74
CA GLY A 41 -7.94 -7.95 0.31
C GLY A 41 -8.04 -8.12 -1.21
N ASN A 42 -9.02 -8.90 -1.65
CA ASN A 42 -9.28 -9.16 -3.06
C ASN A 42 -9.98 -7.98 -3.75
N HIS A 43 -9.73 -7.81 -5.05
CA HIS A 43 -10.37 -6.78 -5.88
C HIS A 43 -10.24 -5.35 -5.32
N VAL A 44 -9.08 -5.05 -4.74
CA VAL A 44 -8.76 -3.71 -4.20
C VAL A 44 -8.09 -2.86 -5.27
N THR A 45 -8.47 -1.59 -5.36
CA THR A 45 -7.77 -0.59 -6.18
C THR A 45 -7.03 0.38 -5.28
N ILE A 46 -5.73 0.55 -5.49
CA ILE A 46 -4.87 1.51 -4.77
C ILE A 46 -4.43 2.59 -5.75
N GLY A 47 -4.81 3.84 -5.48
CA GLY A 47 -4.48 5.00 -6.29
C GLY A 47 -2.97 5.27 -6.37
N ALA A 48 -2.55 5.94 -7.44
CA ALA A 48 -1.15 6.33 -7.61
C ALA A 48 -0.67 7.24 -6.48
N GLY A 49 0.56 7.03 -6.01
CA GLY A 49 1.16 7.80 -4.92
C GLY A 49 0.59 7.49 -3.53
N SER A 50 -0.16 6.40 -3.34
CA SER A 50 -0.67 6.04 -2.02
C SER A 50 0.37 5.36 -1.13
N VAL A 51 0.38 5.74 0.15
CA VAL A 51 1.15 5.09 1.22
C VAL A 51 0.19 4.33 2.12
N VAL A 52 0.26 3.01 2.12
CA VAL A 52 -0.66 2.13 2.83
C VAL A 52 0.04 1.50 4.01
N LEU A 53 -0.51 1.79 5.20
CA LEU A 53 0.04 1.36 6.47
C LEU A 53 -0.88 0.42 7.27
N ASP A 54 -2.09 0.14 6.79
CA ASP A 54 -3.05 -0.69 7.49
C ASP A 54 -3.64 -1.71 6.51
N SER A 55 -4.09 -2.84 7.03
CA SER A 55 -4.78 -3.86 6.23
C SER A 55 -6.05 -3.30 5.59
N ILE A 56 -6.30 -3.70 4.36
CA ILE A 56 -7.38 -3.21 3.51
C ILE A 56 -8.36 -4.36 3.22
N PRO A 57 -9.66 -4.18 3.43
CA PRO A 57 -10.66 -5.21 3.14
C PRO A 57 -10.89 -5.39 1.64
N ASP A 58 -11.53 -6.50 1.27
CA ASP A 58 -11.94 -6.81 -0.12
C ASP A 58 -12.81 -5.69 -0.73
N HIS A 59 -12.72 -5.52 -2.05
CA HIS A 59 -13.51 -4.57 -2.84
C HIS A 59 -13.37 -3.09 -2.41
N ALA A 60 -12.23 -2.72 -1.80
CA ALA A 60 -11.96 -1.36 -1.36
C ALA A 60 -11.25 -0.52 -2.43
N LEU A 61 -11.48 0.80 -2.37
CA LEU A 61 -10.70 1.82 -3.07
C LEU A 61 -9.86 2.60 -2.06
N VAL A 62 -8.54 2.59 -2.23
CA VAL A 62 -7.59 3.33 -1.40
C VAL A 62 -7.00 4.47 -2.20
N VAL A 63 -7.09 5.70 -1.70
CA VAL A 63 -6.52 6.90 -2.34
C VAL A 63 -5.84 7.79 -1.28
N GLY A 64 -4.78 8.48 -1.69
CA GLY A 64 -4.03 9.41 -0.84
C GLY A 64 -2.89 8.76 -0.03
N GLU A 65 -2.06 9.60 0.59
CA GLU A 65 -0.93 9.19 1.44
C GLU A 65 -1.29 9.18 2.94
N LYS A 66 -0.75 8.19 3.67
CA LYS A 66 -0.66 8.22 5.13
C LYS A 66 0.67 8.79 5.62
N ALA A 67 0.69 10.10 5.87
CA ALA A 67 1.41 10.74 6.96
C ALA A 67 0.83 12.13 7.19
N ARG A 68 0.29 12.42 8.39
CA ARG A 68 0.06 13.81 8.83
C ARG A 68 0.24 13.95 10.34
N VAL A 69 1.26 14.72 10.74
CA VAL A 69 1.24 15.51 11.98
C VAL A 69 1.50 16.96 11.58
N LYS A 70 0.61 17.86 12.00
CA LYS A 70 0.70 19.29 11.74
C LYS A 70 0.63 20.01 13.09
N VAL A 71 1.65 20.78 13.44
CA VAL A 71 1.62 21.70 14.59
C VAL A 71 1.88 23.09 14.04
N SER A 72 0.87 23.97 14.07
CA SER A 72 1.10 25.40 13.87
C SER A 72 1.21 26.04 15.25
N THR A 73 2.32 26.73 15.49
CA THR A 73 2.47 27.64 16.63
C THR A 73 1.53 28.83 16.50
#